data_AF-A0A4Q1FU95-F1
#
_entry.id   AF-A0A4Q1FU95-F1
#
_cell.length_a   1.000
_cell.length_b   1.000
_cell.length_c   1.000
_cell.angle_alpha   90.00
_cell.angle_beta   90.00
_cell.angle_gamma   90.00
#
_symmetry.space_group_name_H-M   'P 1'
#
loop_
_entity.id
_entity.type
_entity.pdbx_description
1 polymer ?
#
loop_
_entity_poly.entity_id
_entity_poly.type
_entity_poly.pdbx_seq_one_letter_code
_entity_poly.pdbx_strand_id
1 'polypeptide(L)'
;MYTRKFADYNTAMGEIIMSEETTLEVLLSNEFGLNIPEQFSNISPEDWAKYAFENNLEYAITFYKDQKPYATVSNTTLSISIKYYEEKEGGLKVYLSTNFMKGHIDDGFVPYDNNKIFLSQIDRIGGLGQTILFYSQKKKNNVFSEEFTETNGNVELVEQFGTADLSKHWFDTPKDYLDYEALLDYQNLFNELPSVPA
;
A
#
# COMPACT_ATOMS: atom_id res chain seq x y z
N MET A 1 9.99 13.45 12.65
CA MET A 1 10.59 12.10 12.85
C MET A 1 9.45 11.16 13.19
N TYR A 2 9.36 10.00 12.53
CA TYR A 2 8.27 9.04 12.75
C TYR A 2 8.61 8.09 13.90
N THR A 3 7.61 7.69 14.67
CA THR A 3 7.66 6.47 15.49
C THR A 3 6.95 5.34 14.74
N ARG A 4 7.25 4.09 15.10
CA ARG A 4 6.81 2.90 14.36
C ARG A 4 6.29 1.83 15.32
N LYS A 5 5.31 1.05 14.86
CA LYS A 5 4.85 -0.19 15.48
C LYS A 5 4.56 -1.23 14.40
N PHE A 6 4.79 -2.50 14.68
CA PHE A 6 4.43 -3.63 13.82
C PHE A 6 2.94 -3.96 13.96
N ALA A 7 2.12 -2.98 13.60
CA ALA A 7 0.68 -3.02 13.71
C ALA A 7 0.06 -2.83 12.33
N ASP A 8 -1.09 -3.47 12.11
CA ASP A 8 -1.89 -3.30 10.90
C ASP A 8 -3.21 -2.59 11.21
N TYR A 9 -3.78 -1.98 10.17
CA TYR A 9 -5.09 -1.35 10.20
C TYR A 9 -6.19 -2.31 9.79
N ASN A 10 -7.19 -2.44 10.65
CA ASN A 10 -8.28 -3.37 10.44
C ASN A 10 -9.62 -2.62 10.26
N THR A 11 -10.18 -2.71 9.05
CA THR A 11 -11.50 -2.15 8.72
C THR A 11 -12.63 -2.94 9.37
N ALA A 12 -12.53 -4.27 9.41
CA ALA A 12 -13.56 -5.16 9.96
C ALA A 12 -13.72 -5.01 11.48
N MET A 13 -12.66 -4.60 12.19
CA MET A 13 -12.67 -4.33 13.63
C MET A 13 -13.03 -2.87 13.97
N GLY A 14 -13.66 -2.15 13.04
CA GLY A 14 -14.13 -0.78 13.28
C GLY A 14 -13.09 0.30 12.97
N GLU A 15 -12.22 0.05 11.97
CA GLU A 15 -11.28 1.04 11.45
C GLU A 15 -10.27 1.53 12.49
N ILE A 16 -9.60 0.56 13.12
CA ILE A 16 -8.61 0.80 14.16
C ILE A 16 -7.23 0.28 13.75
N ILE A 17 -6.17 0.83 14.35
CA ILE A 17 -4.85 0.19 14.36
C ILE A 17 -4.87 -0.89 15.44
N MET A 18 -4.61 -2.13 15.05
CA MET A 18 -4.53 -3.27 15.96
C MET A 18 -3.31 -3.16 16.89
N SER A 19 -3.25 -3.98 17.94
CA SER A 19 -2.00 -4.15 18.68
C SER A 19 -0.98 -4.93 17.83
N GLU A 20 0.30 -4.87 18.21
CA GLU A 20 1.36 -5.61 17.51
C GLU A 20 1.17 -7.13 17.66
N GLU A 21 0.66 -7.57 18.82
CA GLU A 21 0.37 -8.97 19.10
C GLU A 21 -0.79 -9.49 18.23
N THR A 22 -1.92 -8.78 18.19
CA THR A 22 -3.05 -9.17 17.34
C THR A 22 -2.66 -9.15 15.86
N THR A 23 -1.85 -8.17 15.44
CA THR A 23 -1.34 -8.11 14.07
C THR A 23 -0.50 -9.34 13.75
N LEU A 24 0.44 -9.71 14.63
CA LEU A 24 1.27 -10.89 14.45
C LEU A 24 0.45 -12.19 14.41
N GLU A 25 -0.53 -12.34 15.30
CA GLU A 25 -1.42 -13.51 15.33
C GLU A 25 -2.16 -13.69 14.00
N VAL A 26 -2.67 -12.60 13.43
CA VAL A 26 -3.35 -12.61 12.13
C VAL A 26 -2.38 -12.99 11.01
N LEU A 27 -1.20 -12.38 10.97
CA LEU A 27 -0.18 -12.65 9.94
C LEU A 27 0.27 -14.12 9.95
N LEU A 28 0.61 -14.66 11.13
CA LEU A 28 1.00 -16.06 11.27
C LEU A 28 -0.13 -17.02 10.92
N SER A 29 -1.38 -16.68 11.27
CA SER A 29 -2.56 -17.48 10.92
C SER A 29 -2.84 -17.47 9.42
N ASN A 30 -2.61 -16.34 8.74
CA ASN A 30 -2.77 -16.25 7.29
C ASN A 30 -1.71 -17.09 6.56
N GLU A 31 -0.47 -17.08 7.06
CA GLU A 31 0.64 -17.81 6.44
C GLU A 31 0.56 -19.34 6.69
N PHE A 32 0.32 -19.76 7.93
CA PHE A 32 0.45 -21.17 8.33
C PHE A 32 -0.90 -21.84 8.69
N GLY A 33 -1.99 -21.08 8.71
CA GLY A 33 -3.27 -21.56 9.22
C GLY A 33 -3.18 -21.98 10.69
N LEU A 34 -3.79 -23.11 11.04
CA LEU A 34 -3.80 -23.65 12.40
C LEU A 34 -2.46 -24.31 12.81
N ASN A 35 -1.52 -24.49 11.90
CA ASN A 35 -0.29 -25.25 12.10
C ASN A 35 0.94 -24.33 12.13
N ILE A 36 0.93 -23.33 13.02
CA ILE A 36 2.08 -22.42 13.18
C ILE A 36 3.30 -23.22 13.65
N PRO A 37 4.42 -23.21 12.90
CA PRO A 37 5.66 -23.88 13.28
C PRO A 37 6.15 -23.45 14.68
N GLU A 38 6.69 -24.40 15.46
CA GLU A 38 7.14 -24.15 16.83
C GLU A 38 8.18 -23.02 16.93
N GLN A 39 9.04 -22.87 15.91
CA GLN A 39 10.01 -21.78 15.84
C GLN A 39 9.39 -20.37 15.83
N PHE A 40 8.11 -20.24 15.46
CA PHE A 40 7.39 -18.96 15.46
C PHE A 40 6.44 -18.80 16.65
N SER A 41 6.32 -19.80 17.52
CA SER A 41 5.37 -19.78 18.66
C SER A 41 5.57 -18.64 19.65
N ASN A 42 6.80 -18.10 19.74
CA ASN A 42 7.16 -16.99 20.62
C ASN A 42 7.92 -15.89 19.87
N ILE A 43 7.75 -15.80 18.55
CA ILE A 43 8.44 -14.76 17.77
C ILE A 43 7.89 -13.38 18.16
N SER A 44 8.76 -12.38 18.24
CA SER A 44 8.32 -11.00 18.44
C SER A 44 7.79 -10.42 17.12
N PRO A 45 6.89 -9.41 17.15
CA PRO A 45 6.42 -8.75 15.92
C PRO A 45 7.56 -8.20 15.06
N GLU A 46 8.62 -7.66 15.69
CA GLU A 46 9.80 -7.16 14.98
C GLU A 46 10.60 -8.30 14.32
N ASP A 47 10.83 -9.39 15.05
CA ASP A 47 11.59 -10.52 14.50
C ASP A 47 10.83 -11.23 13.38
N TRP A 48 9.50 -11.25 13.47
CA TRP A 48 8.65 -11.68 12.34
C TRP A 48 8.85 -10.76 11.14
N ALA A 49 8.81 -9.43 11.30
CA ALA A 49 9.00 -8.51 10.19
C ALA A 49 10.37 -8.66 9.51
N LYS A 50 11.45 -8.89 10.29
CA LYS A 50 12.78 -9.21 9.75
C LYS A 50 12.75 -10.49 8.93
N TYR A 51 12.25 -11.57 9.52
CA TYR A 51 12.14 -12.88 8.87
C TYR A 51 11.29 -12.80 7.60
N ALA A 52 10.12 -12.17 7.69
CA ALA A 52 9.17 -12.01 6.60
C ALA A 52 9.78 -11.21 5.44
N PHE A 53 10.52 -10.14 5.72
CA PHE A 53 11.23 -9.38 4.70
C PHE A 53 12.27 -10.23 3.95
N GLU A 54 13.09 -10.98 4.66
CA GLU A 54 14.12 -11.85 4.07
C GLU A 54 13.54 -13.02 3.26
N ASN A 55 12.33 -13.46 3.60
CA ASN A 55 11.66 -14.62 2.98
C ASN A 55 10.48 -14.22 2.07
N ASN A 56 10.30 -12.92 1.78
CA ASN A 56 9.22 -12.37 0.95
C ASN A 56 7.80 -12.77 1.41
N LEU A 57 7.59 -12.80 2.72
CA LEU A 57 6.30 -13.04 3.39
C LEU A 57 5.67 -11.72 3.86
N GLU A 58 4.43 -11.82 4.32
CA GLU A 58 3.64 -10.65 4.73
C GLU A 58 4.02 -10.10 6.10
N TYR A 59 4.12 -8.77 6.20
CA TYR A 59 4.14 -8.05 7.47
C TYR A 59 3.65 -6.61 7.31
N ALA A 60 3.32 -5.97 8.44
CA ALA A 60 2.81 -4.61 8.46
C ALA A 60 3.56 -3.71 9.45
N ILE A 61 3.66 -2.42 9.11
CA ILE A 61 4.23 -1.38 9.98
C ILE A 61 3.36 -0.12 9.91
N THR A 62 2.83 0.31 11.05
CA THR A 62 2.22 1.62 11.20
C THR A 62 3.26 2.66 11.62
N PHE A 63 3.36 3.73 10.83
CA PHE A 63 4.11 4.94 11.13
C PHE A 63 3.20 5.94 11.84
N TYR A 64 3.74 6.58 12.87
CA TYR A 64 3.08 7.59 13.67
C TYR A 64 3.83 8.92 13.55
N LYS A 65 3.08 10.00 13.34
CA LYS A 65 3.58 11.37 13.31
C LYS A 65 2.90 12.14 14.42
N ASP A 66 3.69 12.81 15.27
CA ASP A 66 3.18 13.56 16.43
C ASP A 66 2.27 12.71 17.35
N GLN A 67 2.66 11.44 17.56
CA GLN A 67 1.92 10.41 18.33
C GLN A 67 0.57 9.99 17.74
N LYS A 68 0.26 10.39 16.50
CA LYS A 68 -0.96 10.01 15.79
C LYS A 68 -0.66 9.03 14.66
N PRO A 69 -1.52 8.03 14.39
CA PRO A 69 -1.36 7.16 13.23
C PRO A 69 -1.30 7.99 11.95
N TYR A 70 -0.25 7.81 11.17
CA TYR A 70 -0.04 8.55 9.92
C TYR A 70 -0.28 7.67 8.71
N ALA A 71 0.39 6.51 8.66
CA ALA A 71 0.25 5.56 7.57
C ALA A 71 0.60 4.14 8.02
N THR A 72 0.00 3.13 7.40
CA THR A 72 0.44 1.74 7.55
C THR A 72 0.95 1.23 6.22
N VAL A 73 2.13 0.62 6.28
CA VAL A 73 2.75 -0.11 5.19
C VAL A 73 2.43 -1.58 5.38
N SER A 74 1.83 -2.21 4.38
CA SER A 74 1.66 -3.67 4.30
C SER A 74 2.58 -4.17 3.19
N ASN A 75 3.61 -4.93 3.55
CA ASN A 75 4.51 -5.57 2.60
C ASN A 75 4.03 -7.01 2.39
N THR A 76 3.76 -7.37 1.15
CA THR A 76 3.33 -8.72 0.75
C THR A 76 4.28 -9.27 -0.31
N THR A 77 4.13 -10.55 -0.67
CA THR A 77 4.91 -11.16 -1.77
C THR A 77 4.82 -10.38 -3.09
N LEU A 78 3.65 -9.78 -3.39
CA LEU A 78 3.37 -9.17 -4.69
C LEU A 78 3.59 -7.65 -4.72
N SER A 79 3.35 -6.97 -3.59
CA SER A 79 3.33 -5.51 -3.55
C SER A 79 3.63 -4.94 -2.16
N ILE A 80 3.87 -3.64 -2.13
CA ILE A 80 3.89 -2.81 -0.93
C ILE A 80 2.70 -1.87 -1.03
N SER A 81 1.73 -2.03 -0.12
CA SER A 81 0.58 -1.13 0.00
C SER A 81 0.79 -0.16 1.15
N ILE A 82 0.40 1.10 0.96
CA ILE A 82 0.45 2.12 2.01
C ILE A 82 -0.92 2.76 2.12
N LYS A 83 -1.51 2.69 3.31
CA LYS A 83 -2.77 3.36 3.67
C LYS A 83 -2.47 4.56 4.54
N TYR A 84 -2.97 5.73 4.17
CA TYR A 84 -2.80 6.98 4.90
C TYR A 84 -4.06 7.37 5.63
N TYR A 85 -3.89 7.91 6.84
CA TYR A 85 -5.00 8.16 7.74
C TYR A 85 -5.25 9.63 8.02
N GLU A 86 -6.52 9.93 8.20
CA GLU A 86 -6.98 11.16 8.82
C GLU A 86 -7.81 10.82 10.06
N GLU A 87 -7.64 11.60 11.12
CA GLU A 87 -8.53 11.52 12.29
C GLU A 87 -9.84 12.24 11.95
N LYS A 88 -10.96 11.56 12.14
CA LYS A 88 -12.30 12.16 12.04
C LYS A 88 -13.12 11.88 13.30
N GLU A 89 -14.19 12.62 13.48
CA GLU A 89 -15.16 12.36 14.53
C GLU A 89 -15.74 10.95 14.34
N GLY A 90 -15.42 10.04 15.26
CA GLY A 90 -15.86 8.64 15.20
C GLY A 90 -14.81 7.60 14.79
N GLY A 91 -13.57 7.98 14.46
CA GLY A 91 -12.50 6.99 14.23
C GLY A 91 -11.36 7.43 13.32
N LEU A 92 -10.47 6.48 13.02
CA LEU A 92 -9.36 6.65 12.07
C LEU A 92 -9.85 6.25 10.68
N LYS A 93 -9.84 7.17 9.72
CA LYS A 93 -10.28 6.89 8.36
C LYS A 93 -9.10 6.84 7.40
N VAL A 94 -9.09 5.86 6.51
CA VAL A 94 -8.20 5.89 5.34
C VAL A 94 -8.76 6.92 4.37
N TYR A 95 -7.97 7.92 4.01
CA TYR A 95 -8.33 8.89 2.97
C TYR A 95 -7.56 8.68 1.66
N LEU A 96 -6.49 7.89 1.72
CA LEU A 96 -5.63 7.62 0.59
C LEU A 96 -4.98 6.26 0.74
N SER A 97 -4.87 5.54 -0.38
CA SER A 97 -4.07 4.33 -0.51
C SER A 97 -3.15 4.45 -1.72
N THR A 98 -1.94 3.90 -1.61
CA THR A 98 -1.01 3.73 -2.73
C THR A 98 -0.51 2.30 -2.77
N ASN A 99 -0.36 1.72 -3.97
CA ASN A 99 0.16 0.37 -4.13
C ASN A 99 1.37 0.37 -5.07
N PHE A 100 2.46 -0.25 -4.61
CA PHE A 100 3.70 -0.42 -5.36
C PHE A 100 3.89 -1.89 -5.68
N MET A 101 3.77 -2.26 -6.95
CA MET A 101 4.00 -3.63 -7.41
C MET A 101 5.48 -3.97 -7.41
N LYS A 102 5.83 -5.15 -6.91
CA LYS A 102 7.19 -5.71 -6.95
C LYS A 102 7.48 -6.44 -8.28
N GLY A 103 6.45 -6.65 -9.09
CA GLY A 103 6.52 -7.40 -10.35
C GLY A 103 5.22 -7.30 -11.13
N HIS A 104 5.12 -8.08 -12.19
CA HIS A 104 3.92 -8.18 -13.03
C HIS A 104 3.46 -9.64 -13.12
N ILE A 105 2.22 -9.84 -13.55
CA ILE A 105 1.65 -11.17 -13.78
C ILE A 105 1.76 -11.50 -15.27
N ASP A 106 2.52 -12.55 -15.60
CA ASP A 106 2.69 -13.10 -16.95
C ASP A 106 2.88 -14.63 -16.81
N ASP A 107 1.80 -15.40 -16.92
CA ASP A 107 1.73 -16.85 -16.60
C ASP A 107 2.29 -17.24 -15.20
N GLY A 108 2.35 -16.25 -14.30
CA GLY A 108 2.93 -16.34 -12.97
C GLY A 108 3.40 -14.96 -12.52
N PHE A 109 3.80 -14.82 -11.26
CA PHE A 109 4.41 -13.58 -10.79
C PHE A 109 5.87 -13.48 -11.26
N VAL A 110 6.16 -12.42 -12.00
CA VAL A 110 7.50 -12.10 -12.50
C VAL A 110 7.98 -10.82 -11.81
N PRO A 111 8.94 -10.91 -10.88
CA PRO A 111 9.54 -9.74 -10.24
C PRO A 111 10.10 -8.75 -11.27
N TYR A 112 10.06 -7.45 -10.95
CA TYR A 112 10.75 -6.46 -11.75
C TYR A 112 12.27 -6.58 -11.55
N ASP A 113 13.03 -6.40 -12.63
CA ASP A 113 14.49 -6.39 -12.57
C ASP A 113 15.04 -5.18 -11.80
N ASN A 114 16.31 -5.26 -11.36
CA ASN A 114 17.11 -4.15 -10.84
C ASN A 114 16.68 -3.54 -9.48
N ASN A 115 16.10 -4.32 -8.57
CA ASN A 115 15.68 -3.83 -7.25
C ASN A 115 14.75 -2.61 -7.36
N LYS A 116 13.77 -2.70 -8.26
CA LYS A 116 12.77 -1.66 -8.45
C LYS A 116 11.37 -2.15 -8.08
N ILE A 117 10.55 -1.22 -7.61
CA ILE A 117 9.12 -1.36 -7.45
C ILE A 117 8.40 -0.28 -8.25
N PHE A 118 7.16 -0.54 -8.65
CA PHE A 118 6.40 0.34 -9.53
C PHE A 118 5.11 0.81 -8.85
N LEU A 119 4.90 2.11 -8.74
CA LEU A 119 3.63 2.68 -8.28
C LEU A 119 2.54 2.37 -9.30
N SER A 120 1.70 1.39 -8.99
CA SER A 120 0.68 0.87 -9.91
C SER A 120 -0.70 1.46 -9.66
N GLN A 121 -0.95 1.99 -8.46
CA GLN A 121 -2.29 2.42 -8.07
C GLN A 121 -2.27 3.49 -7.00
N ILE A 122 -3.20 4.41 -7.11
CA ILE A 122 -3.54 5.42 -6.12
C ILE A 122 -5.05 5.43 -5.96
N ASP A 123 -5.53 5.29 -4.72
CA ASP A 123 -6.96 5.42 -4.38
C ASP A 123 -7.14 6.60 -3.44
N ARG A 124 -7.97 7.57 -3.82
CA ARG A 124 -8.49 8.59 -2.90
C ARG A 124 -9.80 8.09 -2.32
N ILE A 125 -9.82 7.92 -1.01
CA ILE A 125 -10.89 7.26 -0.28
C ILE A 125 -11.64 8.31 0.54
N GLY A 126 -12.98 8.30 0.45
CA GLY A 126 -13.84 9.32 1.05
C GLY A 126 -14.40 10.31 0.03
N GLY A 127 -15.60 10.82 0.29
CA GLY A 127 -16.40 11.52 -0.73
C GLY A 127 -16.89 10.54 -1.80
N LEU A 128 -16.87 10.96 -3.06
CA LEU A 128 -17.29 10.15 -4.21
C LEU A 128 -16.22 9.11 -4.63
N GLY A 129 -14.95 9.30 -4.23
CA GLY A 129 -13.87 8.35 -4.47
C GLY A 129 -13.26 8.45 -5.88
N GLN A 130 -11.95 8.17 -5.95
CA GLN A 130 -11.19 8.17 -7.20
C GLN A 130 -10.11 7.09 -7.15
N THR A 131 -10.00 6.30 -8.21
CA THR A 131 -8.94 5.30 -8.40
C THR A 131 -8.17 5.64 -9.67
N ILE A 132 -6.85 5.64 -9.58
CA ILE A 132 -5.94 5.81 -10.72
C ILE A 132 -5.03 4.60 -10.79
N LEU A 133 -5.05 3.91 -11.93
CA LEU A 133 -4.26 2.73 -12.23
C LEU A 133 -3.21 3.05 -13.28
N PHE A 134 -1.98 2.63 -13.01
CA PHE A 134 -0.83 2.76 -13.89
C PHE A 134 -0.41 1.38 -14.37
N TYR A 135 -0.24 1.23 -15.68
CA TYR A 135 0.20 0.00 -16.30
C TYR A 135 1.45 0.25 -17.13
N SER A 136 2.58 -0.24 -16.65
CA SER A 136 3.83 -0.25 -17.41
C SER A 136 4.10 -1.65 -17.96
N GLN A 137 3.66 -1.92 -19.19
CA GLN A 137 4.10 -3.11 -19.94
C GLN A 137 5.10 -2.69 -21.01
N LYS A 138 6.08 -3.56 -21.34
CA LYS A 138 7.26 -3.37 -22.23
C LYS A 138 7.05 -2.60 -23.56
N LYS A 139 5.82 -2.29 -23.97
CA LYS A 139 5.50 -1.55 -25.21
C LYS A 139 4.69 -0.27 -25.02
N LYS A 140 3.96 -0.08 -23.91
CA LYS A 140 3.16 1.14 -23.64
C LYS A 140 2.93 1.33 -22.15
N ASN A 141 3.07 2.59 -21.74
CA ASN A 141 2.67 3.08 -20.44
C ASN A 141 1.23 3.58 -20.53
N ASN A 142 0.30 2.85 -19.94
CA ASN A 142 -1.11 3.21 -19.93
C ASN A 142 -1.49 3.74 -18.55
N VAL A 143 -2.43 4.67 -18.56
CA VAL A 143 -3.08 5.22 -17.37
C VAL A 143 -4.57 5.03 -17.53
N PHE A 144 -5.19 4.55 -16.48
CA PHE A 144 -6.63 4.44 -16.37
C PHE A 144 -7.07 5.15 -15.09
N SER A 145 -8.11 5.96 -15.19
CA SER A 145 -8.67 6.67 -14.05
C SER A 145 -10.18 6.45 -14.01
N GLU A 146 -10.69 6.16 -12.82
CA GLU A 146 -12.10 6.07 -12.50
C GLU A 146 -12.38 7.07 -11.38
N GLU A 147 -13.34 7.95 -11.60
CA GLU A 147 -13.76 8.94 -10.61
C GLU A 147 -15.28 9.05 -10.61
N PHE A 148 -15.89 9.03 -9.43
CA PHE A 148 -17.29 9.43 -9.32
C PHE A 148 -17.36 10.94 -9.16
N THR A 149 -18.15 11.60 -10.01
CA THR A 149 -18.35 13.05 -9.98
C THR A 149 -19.83 13.37 -9.75
N GLU A 150 -20.12 14.51 -9.12
CA GLU A 150 -21.49 15.01 -8.96
C GLU A 150 -21.70 16.23 -9.83
N THR A 151 -22.59 16.10 -10.82
CA THR A 151 -22.98 17.17 -11.73
C THR A 151 -24.48 17.42 -11.58
N ASN A 152 -24.86 18.60 -11.09
CA ASN A 152 -26.26 18.99 -10.85
C ASN A 152 -27.06 18.01 -9.96
N GLY A 153 -26.43 17.43 -8.94
CA GLY A 153 -27.08 16.49 -8.02
C GLY A 153 -27.17 15.04 -8.50
N ASN A 154 -26.64 14.75 -9.69
CA ASN A 154 -26.51 13.38 -10.19
C ASN A 154 -25.06 12.92 -10.02
N VAL A 155 -24.89 11.76 -9.40
CA VAL A 155 -23.59 11.09 -9.31
C VAL A 155 -23.40 10.26 -10.58
N GLU A 156 -22.29 10.48 -11.28
CA GLU A 156 -21.90 9.75 -12.48
C GLU A 156 -20.48 9.21 -12.33
N LEU A 157 -20.20 8.08 -12.99
CA LEU A 157 -18.85 7.52 -13.08
C LEU A 157 -18.20 8.04 -14.35
N VAL A 158 -17.02 8.65 -14.20
CA VAL A 158 -16.17 9.12 -15.30
C VAL A 158 -14.97 8.20 -15.40
N GLU A 159 -14.83 7.55 -16.55
CA GLU A 159 -13.69 6.70 -16.89
C GLU A 159 -12.80 7.42 -17.91
N GLN A 160 -11.49 7.42 -17.68
CA GLN A 160 -10.50 7.99 -18.59
C GLN A 160 -9.41 6.97 -18.85
N PHE A 161 -9.04 6.81 -20.13
CA PHE A 161 -7.96 5.92 -20.54
C PHE A 161 -7.01 6.65 -21.48
N GLY A 162 -5.70 6.53 -21.23
CA GLY A 162 -4.70 7.14 -22.09
C GLY A 162 -3.30 6.59 -21.88
N THR A 163 -2.34 7.25 -22.51
CA THR A 163 -0.91 6.92 -22.38
C THR A 163 -0.16 8.07 -21.75
N ALA A 164 0.83 7.77 -20.90
CA ALA A 164 1.63 8.78 -20.23
C ALA A 164 3.10 8.37 -20.07
N ASP A 165 3.97 9.33 -19.74
CA ASP A 165 5.31 9.00 -19.24
C ASP A 165 5.22 8.57 -17.76
N LEU A 166 5.59 7.32 -17.48
CA LEU A 166 5.59 6.72 -16.14
C LEU A 166 7.01 6.50 -15.62
N SER A 167 8.02 7.15 -16.22
CA SER A 167 9.43 7.06 -15.79
C SER A 167 9.63 7.37 -14.30
N LYS A 168 8.82 8.27 -13.74
CA LYS A 168 8.86 8.67 -12.32
C LYS A 168 8.07 7.78 -11.37
N HIS A 169 7.40 6.73 -11.88
CA HIS A 169 6.62 5.78 -11.07
C HIS A 169 7.46 4.59 -10.61
N TRP A 170 8.77 4.59 -10.88
CA TRP A 170 9.70 3.55 -10.50
C TRP A 170 10.54 3.99 -9.29
N PHE A 171 10.54 3.16 -8.25
CA PHE A 171 11.22 3.42 -6.99
C PHE A 171 12.22 2.32 -6.70
N ASP A 172 13.23 2.61 -5.88
CA ASP A 172 14.09 1.57 -5.33
C ASP A 172 13.28 0.68 -4.38
N THR A 173 13.55 -0.63 -4.44
CA THR A 173 13.04 -1.57 -3.44
C THR A 173 13.62 -1.20 -2.06
N PRO A 174 12.82 -1.27 -0.98
CA PRO A 174 13.33 -1.15 0.39
C PRO A 174 14.54 -2.04 0.62
N LYS A 175 15.57 -1.51 1.28
CA LYS A 175 16.82 -2.25 1.57
C LYS A 175 16.74 -3.09 2.83
N ASP A 176 15.83 -2.75 3.73
CA ASP A 176 15.54 -3.50 4.95
C ASP A 176 14.05 -3.39 5.31
N TYR A 177 13.67 -4.11 6.37
CA TYR A 177 12.30 -4.21 6.84
C TYR A 177 11.70 -2.91 7.40
N LEU A 178 12.47 -1.83 7.50
CA LEU A 178 12.05 -0.52 8.00
C LEU A 178 12.16 0.60 6.94
N ASP A 179 12.78 0.31 5.79
CA ASP A 179 13.14 1.28 4.75
C ASP A 179 11.94 1.70 3.88
N TYR A 180 10.99 2.41 4.49
CA TYR A 180 9.76 2.88 3.81
C TYR A 180 9.57 4.38 3.82
N GLU A 181 10.38 5.15 4.56
CA GLU A 181 10.17 6.60 4.71
C GLU A 181 10.15 7.33 3.35
N ALA A 182 10.94 6.88 2.38
CA ALA A 182 10.94 7.43 1.03
C ALA A 182 9.62 7.22 0.26
N LEU A 183 8.88 6.16 0.58
CA LEU A 183 7.57 5.88 -0.04
C LEU A 183 6.42 6.61 0.66
N LEU A 184 6.64 7.13 1.87
CA LEU A 184 5.63 7.86 2.66
C LEU A 184 5.38 9.29 2.17
N ASP A 185 6.30 9.87 1.40
CA ASP A 185 6.18 11.19 0.79
C ASP A 185 5.50 11.12 -0.59
N TYR A 186 4.25 10.68 -0.57
CA TYR A 186 3.44 10.52 -1.78
C TYR A 186 2.99 11.86 -2.38
N GLN A 187 3.11 12.98 -1.66
CA GLN A 187 2.65 14.29 -2.14
C GLN A 187 3.44 14.77 -3.35
N ASN A 188 4.73 14.43 -3.42
CA ASN A 188 5.55 14.67 -4.61
C ASN A 188 5.07 13.86 -5.82
N LEU A 189 4.49 12.67 -5.59
CA LEU A 189 3.95 11.81 -6.65
C LEU A 189 2.68 12.40 -7.26
N PHE A 190 1.85 13.06 -6.45
CA PHE A 190 0.64 13.73 -6.93
C PHE A 190 0.92 14.92 -7.85
N ASN A 191 1.96 15.69 -7.55
CA ASN A 191 2.36 16.85 -8.38
C ASN A 191 2.86 16.44 -9.77
N GLU A 192 3.26 15.18 -9.92
CA GLU A 192 3.82 14.62 -11.15
C GLU A 192 2.87 13.65 -11.83
N LEU A 193 1.60 13.58 -11.38
CA LEU A 193 0.60 12.75 -12.04
C LEU A 193 0.45 13.19 -13.50
N PRO A 194 0.53 12.23 -14.43
CA PRO A 194 0.43 12.57 -15.83
C PRO A 194 -0.97 13.11 -16.13
N SER A 195 -1.03 14.21 -16.87
CA SER A 195 -2.28 14.62 -17.51
C SER A 195 -2.67 13.53 -18.50
N VAL A 196 -3.80 12.86 -18.27
CA VAL A 196 -4.38 11.93 -19.26
C VAL A 196 -4.93 12.81 -20.39
N PRO A 197 -4.34 12.79 -21.60
CA PRO A 197 -4.92 13.53 -22.71
C PRO A 197 -6.25 12.87 -23.06
N ALA A 198 -7.32 13.66 -23.10
CA ALA A 198 -8.63 13.24 -23.59
C ALA A 198 -8.60 12.88 -25.09
#